data_AF-A0A6N7ZV25-F1
#
_entry.id   AF-A0A6N7ZV25-F1
#
_cell.length_a   1.000
_cell.length_b   1.000
_cell.length_c   1.000
_cell.angle_alpha   90.00
_cell.angle_beta   90.00
_cell.angle_gamma   90.00
#
_symmetry.space_group_name_H-M   'P 1'
#
loop_
_entity.id
_entity.type
_entity.pdbx_description
1 polymer ?
#
loop_
_entity_poly.entity_id
_entity_poly.type
_entity_poly.pdbx_seq_one_letter_code
_entity_poly.pdbx_strand_id
1 'polypeptide(L)' 'MSAEIINLRQTRKRKARADKDKQAEKNRLKFGRTKAERQLEDAERAKLEGHVDGHRIDGGDTSGNE' A
#
# COMPACT_ATOMS: atom_id res chain seq x y z
N MET A 1 -3.95 -49.16 13.79
CA MET A 1 -3.77 -47.80 13.24
C MET A 1 -4.95 -46.95 13.70
N SER A 2 -4.72 -46.05 14.64
CA SER A 2 -5.77 -45.22 15.25
C SER A 2 -6.08 -44.02 14.36
N ALA A 3 -7.33 -43.89 13.94
CA ALA A 3 -7.80 -42.70 13.24
C ALA A 3 -7.80 -41.50 14.21
N GLU A 4 -7.01 -40.47 13.90
CA GLU A 4 -6.96 -39.26 14.70
C GLU A 4 -8.22 -38.42 14.43
N ILE A 5 -9.09 -38.31 15.45
CA ILE A 5 -10.35 -37.59 15.35
C ILE A 5 -10.06 -36.08 15.41
N ILE A 6 -9.89 -35.47 14.24
CA ILE A 6 -9.66 -34.02 14.13
C ILE A 6 -10.98 -33.23 14.13
N ASN A 7 -11.03 -32.21 14.98
CA ASN A 7 -12.19 -31.33 15.06
C ASN A 7 -12.18 -30.28 13.93
N LEU A 8 -12.95 -30.55 12.87
CA LEU A 8 -13.06 -29.67 11.70
C LEU A 8 -13.69 -28.30 11.99
N ARG A 9 -14.48 -28.16 13.06
CA ARG A 9 -15.06 -26.88 13.47
C ARG A 9 -13.99 -25.96 14.03
N GLN A 10 -13.09 -26.50 14.87
CA GLN A 10 -12.00 -25.72 15.46
C GLN A 10 -10.99 -25.27 14.38
N THR A 11 -10.63 -26.13 13.44
CA THR A 11 -9.75 -25.75 12.32
C THR A 11 -10.38 -24.67 11.43
N ARG A 12 -11.67 -24.79 11.08
CA ARG A 12 -12.39 -23.72 10.36
C ARG A 12 -12.41 -22.40 11.13
N LYS A 13 -12.65 -22.44 12.44
CA LYS A 13 -12.64 -21.24 13.29
C LYS A 13 -11.26 -20.58 13.36
N ARG A 14 -10.19 -21.38 13.44
CA ARG A 14 -8.80 -20.88 13.39
C ARG A 14 -8.50 -20.22 12.05
N LYS A 15 -8.86 -20.85 10.93
CA LYS A 15 -8.70 -20.28 9.59
C LYS A 15 -9.42 -18.94 9.45
N ALA A 16 -10.69 -18.87 9.85
CA ALA A 16 -11.47 -17.64 9.78
C ALA A 16 -10.90 -16.50 10.64
N ARG A 17 -10.28 -16.80 11.78
CA ARG A 17 -9.57 -15.80 12.60
C ARG A 17 -8.31 -15.29 11.89
N ALA A 18 -7.48 -16.20 11.39
CA ALA A 18 -6.26 -15.85 10.67
C ALA A 18 -6.54 -14.99 9.41
N ASP A 19 -7.62 -15.29 8.68
CA ASP A 19 -8.01 -14.51 7.52
C ASP A 19 -8.47 -13.08 7.91
N LYS A 20 -9.19 -12.95 9.03
CA LYS A 20 -9.56 -11.64 9.58
C LYS A 20 -8.35 -10.83 10.04
N ASP A 21 -7.37 -11.47 10.68
CA ASP A 21 -6.15 -10.79 11.13
C ASP A 21 -5.33 -10.25 9.96
N LYS A 22 -5.17 -11.05 8.89
CA LYS A 22 -4.54 -10.61 7.64
C LYS A 22 -5.26 -9.43 7.00
N GLN A 23 -6.60 -9.46 6.99
CA GLN A 23 -7.38 -8.34 6.46
C GLN A 23 -7.23 -7.09 7.33
N ALA A 24 -7.20 -7.24 8.65
CA ALA A 24 -6.99 -6.14 9.58
C ALA A 24 -5.58 -5.53 9.41
N GLU A 25 -4.55 -6.34 9.19
CA GLU A 25 -3.20 -5.87 8.88
C GLU A 25 -3.16 -5.09 7.56
N LYS A 26 -3.77 -5.62 6.49
CA LYS A 26 -3.92 -4.89 5.23
C LYS A 26 -4.65 -3.56 5.41
N ASN A 27 -5.69 -3.54 6.24
CA ASN A 27 -6.45 -2.33 6.53
C ASN A 27 -5.65 -1.35 7.40
N ARG A 28 -4.80 -1.80 8.33
CA ARG A 28 -3.87 -0.93 9.06
C ARG A 28 -2.83 -0.32 8.14
N LEU A 29 -2.32 -1.07 7.17
CA LEU A 29 -1.38 -0.52 6.19
C LEU A 29 -2.07 0.50 5.25
N LYS A 30 -3.29 0.18 4.79
CA LYS A 30 -4.06 1.04 3.87
C LYS A 30 -4.71 2.26 4.53
N PHE A 31 -5.18 2.10 5.76
CA PHE A 31 -6.04 3.07 6.45
C PHE A 31 -5.56 3.42 7.86
N GLY A 32 -4.46 2.84 8.34
CA GLY A 32 -3.88 3.16 9.64
C GLY A 32 -3.09 4.45 9.67
N ARG A 33 -2.86 5.07 8.50
CA ARG A 33 -2.41 6.47 8.44
C ARG A 33 -3.59 7.38 8.75
N THR A 34 -3.42 8.24 9.74
CA THR A 34 -4.38 9.28 10.10
C THR A 34 -4.54 10.26 8.93
N LYS A 35 -5.66 10.99 8.90
CA LYS A 35 -5.90 12.01 7.86
C LYS A 35 -4.79 13.07 7.82
N ALA A 36 -4.25 13.44 8.98
CA ALA A 36 -3.16 14.40 9.11
C ALA A 36 -1.86 13.88 8.49
N GLU A 37 -1.47 12.65 8.79
CA GLU A 37 -0.25 12.03 8.22
C GLU A 37 -0.35 11.89 6.70
N ARG A 38 -1.52 11.48 6.19
CA ARG A 38 -1.75 11.38 4.74
C ARG A 38 -1.62 12.73 4.04
N GLN A 39 -2.17 13.79 4.62
CA GLN A 39 -2.08 15.14 4.07
C GLN A 39 -0.65 15.69 4.08
N LEU A 40 0.12 15.38 5.14
CA LEU A 40 1.53 15.72 5.23
C LEU A 40 2.33 15.06 4.11
N GLU A 41 2.15 13.75 3.93
CA GLU A 41 2.85 12.96 2.92
C GLU A 41 2.44 13.36 1.48
N ASP A 42 1.16 13.65 1.25
CA ASP A 42 0.68 14.18 -0.04
C ASP A 42 1.27 15.57 -0.34
N ALA A 43 1.37 16.45 0.66
CA ALA A 43 1.99 17.76 0.50
C ALA A 43 3.50 17.67 0.26
N GLU A 44 4.19 16.74 0.93
CA GLU A 44 5.59 16.43 0.66
C GLU A 44 5.79 15.89 -0.75
N ARG A 45 4.94 14.95 -1.20
CA ARG A 45 4.97 14.43 -2.57
C ARG A 45 4.76 15.53 -3.60
N ALA A 46 3.77 16.40 -3.41
CA ALA A 46 3.51 17.52 -4.31
C ALA A 46 4.69 18.52 -4.40
N LYS A 47 5.37 18.77 -3.27
CA LYS A 47 6.60 19.59 -3.27
C LYS A 47 7.74 18.93 -4.03
N LEU A 48 7.91 17.62 -3.85
CA LEU A 48 8.93 16.84 -4.56
C LEU A 48 8.64 16.80 -6.06
N GLU A 49 7.40 16.56 -6.47
CA GLU A 49 6.98 16.62 -7.88
C GLU A 49 7.25 18.00 -8.46
N GLY A 50 6.81 19.08 -7.80
CA GLY A 50 7.08 20.44 -8.27
C GLY A 50 8.57 20.81 -8.30
N HIS A 51 9.38 20.25 -7.40
CA HIS A 51 10.83 20.42 -7.42
C HIS A 51 11.46 19.70 -8.62
N VAL A 52 11.06 18.46 -8.89
CA VAL A 52 11.53 17.68 -10.03
C VAL A 52 11.09 18.34 -11.35
N ASP A 53 9.83 18.76 -11.45
CA ASP A 53 9.30 19.43 -12.63
C ASP A 53 9.98 20.79 -12.88
N GLY A 54 10.25 21.57 -11.82
CA GLY A 54 10.99 22.83 -11.94
C GLY A 54 12.45 22.66 -12.35
N HIS A 55 13.03 21.47 -12.15
CA HIS A 55 14.38 21.11 -12.58
C HIS A 55 14.40 20.28 -13.86
N ARG A 56 13.22 20.01 -14.45
CA ARG A 56 13.11 19.33 -15.72
C ARG A 56 13.57 20.31 -16.81
N ILE A 57 14.80 20.13 -17.26
CA ILE A 57 15.27 20.72 -18.50
C ILE A 57 14.58 19.93 -19.61
N ASP A 58 13.61 20.53 -20.30
CA ASP A 58 13.07 19.99 -21.55
C ASP A 58 14.17 20.05 -22.62
N GLY A 59 15.13 19.13 -22.52
CA GLY A 59 16.24 18.93 -23.45
C GLY A 59 15.78 18.24 -24.73
N GLY A 60 14.80 18.83 -25.40
CA GLY A 60 14.21 18.30 -26.63
C GLY A 60 13.70 19.37 -27.60
N ASP A 61 13.99 20.66 -27.39
CA ASP A 61 13.66 21.73 -28.33
C ASP A 61 14.90 22.27 -29.08
N THR A 62 15.77 21.34 -29.53
CA THR A 62 16.78 21.62 -30.55
C THR A 62 16.95 20.45 -31.51
N SER A 63 16.04 20.33 -32.47
CA SER A 63 16.40 20.07 -33.87
C SER A 63 15.29 20.59 -34.78
N GLY A 64 15.30 21.91 -35.02
CA GLY A 64 14.89 22.40 -36.32
C GLY A 64 15.93 21.93 -37.34
N ASN A 65 15.49 21.18 -38.35
CA ASN A 65 16.03 21.30 -39.69
C ASN A 65 14.93 20.91 -40.70
N GLU A 66 14.92 21.69 -41.78
CA GLU A 66 14.18 21.60 -43.04
C GLU A 66 13.44 20.29 -43.38
#